data_AF-A0A729Q4H7-F1
#
_entry.id   AF-A0A729Q4H7-F1
#
_cell.length_a   1.000
_cell.length_b   1.000
_cell.length_c   1.000
_cell.angle_alpha   90.00
_cell.angle_beta   90.00
_cell.angle_gamma   90.00
#
_symmetry.space_group_name_H-M   'P 1'
#
loop_
_entity.id
_entity.type
_entity.pdbx_description
1 polymer ?
#
loop_
_entity_poly.entity_id
_entity_poly.type
_entity_poly.pdbx_seq_one_letter_code
_entity_poly.pdbx_strand_id
1 'polypeptide(L)'
;MPIIAPIPRDERRLMQKAIHKTHDKNYARRLTAMLMLHRGDRVSDVARTLCCARSSVGRWINWFTLSGVAGLKSLPAGRTRRWPFEHIRTLLRELVKHVPGDFGYQRSRWSTERLAIKINEITGCQLHAGTVRRGLPSVYTTNAIGSLNSVIRHAIKKHKVFPTDDSVKKVVWLAIQAASQKWTMPLRDWRMAMSRFIIEFGNRPDGHF
;
A
#
# COMPACT_ATOMS: atom_id res chain seq x y z
N MET A 1 -39.01 23.84 1.00
CA MET A 1 -37.95 24.55 0.26
C MET A 1 -36.80 23.58 0.01
N PRO A 2 -36.20 23.55 -1.19
CA PRO A 2 -35.04 22.72 -1.47
C PRO A 2 -33.85 23.19 -0.62
N ILE A 3 -33.23 22.26 0.11
CA ILE A 3 -32.11 22.54 1.04
C ILE A 3 -30.79 22.71 0.28
N ILE A 4 -30.70 22.12 -0.91
CA ILE A 4 -29.52 22.15 -1.78
C ILE A 4 -29.90 22.65 -3.18
N ALA A 5 -28.93 23.19 -3.91
CA ALA A 5 -29.11 23.62 -5.29
C ALA A 5 -29.57 22.44 -6.19
N PRO A 6 -30.38 22.69 -7.23
CA PRO A 6 -30.77 21.65 -8.18
C PRO A 6 -29.55 20.99 -8.82
N ILE A 7 -29.43 19.66 -8.68
CA ILE A 7 -28.33 18.90 -9.29
C ILE A 7 -28.75 18.50 -10.71
N PRO A 8 -27.96 18.80 -11.76
CA PRO A 8 -28.23 18.38 -13.14
C PRO A 8 -28.45 16.87 -13.28
N ARG A 9 -29.29 16.45 -14.23
CA ARG A 9 -29.66 15.03 -14.42
C ARG A 9 -28.45 14.14 -14.67
N ASP A 10 -27.48 14.63 -15.43
CA ASP A 10 -26.27 13.87 -15.78
C ASP A 10 -25.37 13.66 -14.57
N GLU A 11 -25.22 14.68 -13.73
CA GLU A 11 -24.46 14.59 -12.49
C GLU A 11 -25.12 13.59 -11.52
N ARG A 12 -26.45 13.58 -11.40
CA ARG A 12 -27.17 12.57 -10.60
C ARG A 12 -26.90 11.15 -11.08
N ARG A 13 -26.89 10.92 -12.39
CA ARG A 13 -26.56 9.60 -12.98
C ARG A 13 -25.13 9.20 -12.67
N LEU A 14 -24.18 10.14 -12.75
CA LEU A 14 -22.78 9.90 -12.38
C LEU A 14 -22.63 9.54 -10.90
N MET A 15 -23.33 10.26 -10.01
CA MET A 15 -23.34 9.96 -8.57
C MET A 15 -23.90 8.57 -8.28
N GLN A 16 -25.02 8.18 -8.90
CA GLN A 16 -25.58 6.84 -8.76
C GLN A 16 -24.61 5.75 -9.23
N LYS A 17 -23.97 5.95 -10.39
CA LYS A 17 -22.94 5.04 -10.90
C LYS A 17 -21.73 4.96 -9.96
N ALA A 18 -21.32 6.09 -9.37
CA ALA A 18 -20.21 6.16 -8.43
C ALA A 18 -20.53 5.43 -7.11
N ILE A 19 -21.76 5.49 -6.60
CA ILE A 19 -22.17 4.77 -5.38
C ILE A 19 -21.93 3.26 -5.52
N HIS A 20 -22.26 2.67 -6.67
CA HIS A 20 -22.10 1.23 -6.89
C HIS A 20 -20.66 0.82 -7.24
N LYS A 21 -19.86 1.71 -7.81
CA LYS A 21 -18.48 1.40 -8.25
C LYS A 21 -17.41 1.69 -7.19
N THR A 22 -17.67 2.61 -6.27
CA THR A 22 -16.62 3.11 -5.38
C THR A 22 -16.41 2.17 -4.19
N HIS A 23 -15.14 1.86 -3.89
CA HIS A 23 -14.75 1.11 -2.68
C HIS A 23 -14.80 1.98 -1.39
N ASP A 24 -14.75 3.31 -1.51
CA ASP A 24 -14.90 4.21 -0.36
C ASP A 24 -16.37 4.30 0.09
N LYS A 25 -16.68 3.55 1.16
CA LYS A 25 -18.00 3.52 1.80
C LYS A 25 -18.46 4.89 2.29
N ASN A 26 -17.55 5.75 2.76
CA ASN A 26 -17.92 7.08 3.24
C ASN A 26 -18.31 8.00 2.09
N TYR A 27 -17.60 7.91 0.95
CA TYR A 27 -17.97 8.66 -0.24
C TYR A 27 -19.34 8.23 -0.78
N ALA A 28 -19.59 6.93 -0.91
CA ALA A 28 -20.89 6.40 -1.32
C ALA A 28 -22.03 6.86 -0.40
N ARG A 29 -21.80 6.87 0.92
CA ARG A 29 -22.77 7.37 1.91
C ARG A 29 -23.08 8.86 1.73
N ARG A 30 -22.06 9.70 1.50
CA ARG A 30 -22.24 11.14 1.26
C ARG A 30 -22.99 11.43 -0.03
N LEU A 31 -22.68 10.69 -1.12
CA LEU A 31 -23.41 10.81 -2.39
C LEU A 31 -24.89 10.43 -2.24
N THR A 32 -25.17 9.36 -1.49
CA THR A 32 -26.54 8.93 -1.18
C THR A 32 -27.29 10.03 -0.42
N ALA A 33 -26.64 10.66 0.57
CA ALA A 33 -27.22 11.78 1.30
C ALA A 33 -27.63 12.95 0.38
N MET A 34 -26.76 13.34 -0.56
CA MET A 34 -27.06 14.42 -1.50
C MET A 34 -28.22 14.07 -2.45
N LEU A 35 -28.30 12.82 -2.91
CA LEU A 35 -29.40 12.37 -3.75
C LEU A 35 -30.75 12.34 -3.00
N MET A 36 -30.74 11.99 -1.72
CA MET A 36 -31.93 12.04 -0.86
C MET A 36 -32.40 13.49 -0.64
N LEU A 37 -31.48 14.39 -0.30
CA LEU A 37 -31.78 15.82 -0.15
C LEU A 37 -32.32 16.43 -1.45
N HIS A 38 -31.78 16.04 -2.60
CA HIS A 38 -32.28 16.48 -3.91
C HIS A 38 -33.71 16.01 -4.20
N ARG A 39 -34.09 14.81 -3.72
CA ARG A 39 -35.47 14.28 -3.84
C ARG A 39 -36.47 14.99 -2.93
N GLY A 40 -35.99 15.84 -2.01
CA GLY A 40 -36.83 16.61 -1.10
C GLY A 40 -36.84 16.10 0.34
N ASP A 41 -36.06 15.07 0.66
CA ASP A 41 -35.96 14.56 2.04
C ASP A 41 -35.38 15.63 2.98
N ARG A 42 -35.89 15.70 4.20
CA ARG A 42 -35.36 16.63 5.21
C ARG A 42 -34.04 16.10 5.76
N VAL A 43 -33.19 17.01 6.24
CA VAL A 43 -31.91 16.65 6.89
C VAL A 43 -32.10 15.61 8.02
N SER A 44 -33.19 15.71 8.78
CA SER A 44 -33.53 14.75 9.85
C SER A 44 -33.82 13.36 9.31
N ASP A 45 -34.50 13.24 8.16
CA ASP A 45 -34.87 11.95 7.57
C ASP A 45 -33.65 11.28 6.93
N VAL A 46 -32.79 12.08 6.29
CA VAL A 46 -31.49 11.63 5.77
C VAL A 46 -30.59 11.13 6.90
N ALA A 47 -30.50 11.88 8.00
CA ALA A 47 -29.73 11.51 9.18
C ALA A 47 -30.22 10.17 9.79
N ARG A 48 -31.55 9.99 9.89
CA ARG A 48 -32.17 8.75 10.37
C ARG A 48 -31.87 7.58 9.45
N THR A 49 -32.06 7.76 8.14
CA THR A 49 -31.88 6.71 7.13
C THR A 49 -30.43 6.26 7.02
N LEU A 50 -29.47 7.20 7.05
CA LEU A 50 -28.03 6.90 6.95
C LEU A 50 -27.36 6.65 8.31
N CYS A 51 -28.14 6.60 9.39
CA CYS A 51 -27.68 6.40 10.77
C CYS A 51 -26.51 7.32 11.13
N CYS A 52 -26.63 8.62 10.86
CA CYS A 52 -25.61 9.62 11.14
C CYS A 52 -26.16 10.84 11.89
N ALA A 53 -25.30 11.60 12.55
CA ALA A 53 -25.73 12.83 13.23
C ALA A 53 -26.19 13.88 12.21
N ARG A 54 -27.24 14.65 12.55
CA ARG A 54 -27.74 15.79 11.74
C ARG A 54 -26.64 16.78 11.34
N SER A 55 -25.69 17.03 12.25
CA SER A 55 -24.52 17.90 12.00
C SER A 55 -23.54 17.35 10.94
N SER A 56 -23.53 16.04 10.70
CA SER A 56 -22.73 15.43 9.64
C SER A 56 -23.34 15.71 8.28
N VAL A 57 -24.66 15.60 8.16
CA VAL A 57 -25.40 15.96 6.95
C VAL A 57 -25.20 17.45 6.64
N GLY A 58 -25.29 18.33 7.65
CA GLY A 58 -25.00 19.76 7.49
C GLY A 58 -23.57 20.03 6.97
N ARG A 59 -22.56 19.35 7.51
CA ARG A 59 -21.18 19.45 6.99
C ARG A 59 -21.05 18.98 5.55
N TRP A 60 -21.72 17.88 5.18
CA TRP A 60 -21.69 17.38 3.81
C TRP A 60 -22.38 18.34 2.83
N ILE A 61 -23.48 18.97 3.24
CA ILE A 61 -24.14 20.02 2.47
C ILE A 61 -23.14 21.17 2.23
N ASN A 62 -22.47 21.66 3.27
CA ASN A 62 -21.49 22.74 3.12
C ASN A 62 -20.34 22.36 2.17
N TRP A 63 -19.81 21.14 2.26
CA TRP A 63 -18.77 20.67 1.33
C TRP A 63 -19.27 20.57 -0.11
N PHE A 64 -20.50 20.13 -0.30
CA PHE A 64 -21.13 20.05 -1.63
C PHE A 64 -21.39 21.45 -2.20
N THR A 65 -21.85 22.40 -1.39
CA THR A 65 -22.09 23.78 -1.83
C THR A 65 -20.79 24.49 -2.22
N LEU A 66 -19.68 24.24 -1.49
CA LEU A 66 -18.39 24.89 -1.75
C LEU A 66 -17.60 24.26 -2.90
N SER A 67 -17.70 22.95 -3.11
CA SER A 67 -16.79 22.22 -4.02
C SER A 67 -17.47 21.10 -4.82
N GLY A 68 -18.79 21.08 -4.85
CA GLY A 68 -19.59 20.09 -5.58
C GLY A 68 -19.31 18.65 -5.15
N VAL A 69 -19.45 17.72 -6.10
CA VAL A 69 -19.20 16.29 -5.88
C VAL A 69 -17.73 16.01 -5.52
N ALA A 70 -16.77 16.84 -5.95
CA ALA A 70 -15.36 16.67 -5.64
C ALA A 70 -15.08 16.84 -4.14
N GLY A 71 -15.74 17.79 -3.48
CA GLY A 71 -15.62 18.03 -2.04
C GLY A 71 -16.12 16.89 -1.15
N LEU A 72 -16.91 15.96 -1.70
CA LEU A 72 -17.43 14.82 -0.95
C LEU A 72 -16.46 13.63 -0.87
N LYS A 73 -15.43 13.59 -1.72
CA LYS A 73 -14.44 12.49 -1.72
C LYS A 73 -13.66 12.48 -0.41
N SER A 74 -13.43 11.29 0.15
CA SER A 74 -12.60 11.20 1.36
C SER A 74 -11.14 11.46 1.02
N LEU A 75 -10.49 12.25 1.85
CA LEU A 75 -9.05 12.37 1.84
C LEU A 75 -8.41 11.08 2.40
N PRO A 76 -7.17 10.75 2.00
CA PRO A 76 -6.44 9.63 2.57
C PRO A 76 -6.40 9.74 4.09
N ALA A 77 -6.72 8.66 4.79
CA ALA A 77 -6.67 8.63 6.24
C ALA A 77 -5.22 8.76 6.75
N GLY A 78 -5.04 9.58 7.77
CA GLY A 78 -3.75 9.78 8.44
C GLY A 78 -2.98 11.00 7.97
N ARG A 79 -1.87 11.29 8.67
CA ARG A 79 -0.99 12.41 8.34
C ARG A 79 -0.32 12.16 6.99
N THR A 80 -0.25 13.20 6.16
CA THR A 80 0.53 13.15 4.92
C THR A 80 1.97 12.73 5.23
N ARG A 81 2.55 11.91 4.34
CA ARG A 81 3.95 11.48 4.50
C ARG A 81 4.83 12.72 4.43
N ARG A 82 5.49 13.05 5.55
CA ARG A 82 6.29 14.28 5.69
C ARG A 82 7.52 14.30 4.79
N TRP A 83 8.05 13.13 4.44
CA TRP A 83 9.34 13.00 3.78
C TRP A 83 9.20 12.43 2.36
N PRO A 84 10.03 12.89 1.41
CA PRO A 84 10.07 12.35 0.05
C PRO A 84 10.65 10.93 0.07
N PHE A 85 9.78 9.97 0.36
CA PHE A 85 10.16 8.57 0.60
C PHE A 85 10.89 7.95 -0.58
N GLU A 86 10.53 8.29 -1.81
CA GLU A 86 11.23 7.80 -3.00
C GLU A 86 12.68 8.29 -3.07
N HIS A 87 12.93 9.55 -2.73
CA HIS A 87 14.29 10.09 -2.69
C HIS A 87 15.12 9.40 -1.60
N ILE A 88 14.57 9.25 -0.40
CA ILE A 88 15.21 8.51 0.70
C ILE A 88 15.47 7.05 0.32
N ARG A 89 14.54 6.42 -0.40
CA ARG A 89 14.66 5.03 -0.86
C ARG A 89 15.78 4.86 -1.88
N THR A 90 15.92 5.79 -2.81
CA THR A 90 17.03 5.80 -3.78
C THR A 90 18.37 5.99 -3.07
N LEU A 91 18.47 6.93 -2.14
CA LEU A 91 19.67 7.12 -1.32
C LEU A 91 20.01 5.87 -0.51
N LEU A 92 19.01 5.23 0.11
CA LEU A 92 19.22 3.98 0.83
C LEU A 92 19.74 2.86 -0.07
N ARG A 93 19.25 2.73 -1.31
CA ARG A 93 19.76 1.73 -2.26
C ARG A 93 21.23 1.97 -2.58
N GLU A 94 21.63 3.22 -2.78
CA GLU A 94 23.01 3.54 -3.11
C GLU A 94 23.95 3.39 -1.92
N LEU A 95 23.60 3.90 -0.74
CA LEU A 95 24.42 3.79 0.47
C LEU A 95 24.76 2.33 0.82
N VAL A 96 23.81 1.43 0.58
CA VAL A 96 23.96 0.00 0.89
C VAL A 96 24.96 -0.72 -0.03
N LYS A 97 25.23 -0.19 -1.23
CA LYS A 97 26.24 -0.77 -2.13
C LYS A 97 27.67 -0.54 -1.64
N HIS A 98 27.85 0.43 -0.75
CA HIS A 98 29.14 0.86 -0.22
C HIS A 98 29.32 0.40 1.22
N VAL A 99 30.57 0.24 1.65
CA VAL A 99 30.89 -0.10 3.03
C VAL A 99 30.88 1.20 3.84
N PRO A 100 30.44 1.20 5.12
CA PRO A 100 30.49 2.43 5.92
C PRO A 100 31.89 3.05 6.02
N GLY A 101 32.95 2.24 5.86
CA GLY A 101 34.33 2.71 5.77
C GLY A 101 34.57 3.72 4.65
N ASP A 102 33.88 3.57 3.52
CA ASP A 102 33.96 4.50 2.38
C ASP A 102 33.50 5.93 2.74
N PHE A 103 32.72 6.04 3.83
CA PHE A 103 32.20 7.30 4.35
C PHE A 103 32.90 7.74 5.65
N GLY A 104 34.07 7.16 5.96
CA GLY A 104 34.87 7.51 7.15
C GLY A 104 34.41 6.82 8.44
N TYR A 105 33.50 5.84 8.36
CA TYR A 105 33.04 5.15 9.56
C TYR A 105 33.87 3.90 9.89
N GLN A 106 34.35 3.78 11.14
CA GLN A 106 35.18 2.66 11.62
C GLN A 106 34.52 1.26 11.65
N ARG A 107 33.26 1.09 11.23
CA ARG A 107 32.57 -0.22 11.31
C ARG A 107 32.41 -0.81 9.92
N SER A 108 32.49 -2.13 9.84
CA SER A 108 32.32 -2.89 8.60
C SER A 108 30.88 -3.05 8.12
N ARG A 109 29.87 -2.65 8.92
CA ARG A 109 28.44 -2.90 8.63
C ARG A 109 27.58 -1.68 8.91
N TRP A 110 26.58 -1.47 8.06
CA TRP A 110 25.55 -0.45 8.26
C TRP A 110 24.65 -0.80 9.45
N SER A 111 24.43 0.16 10.33
CA SER A 111 23.34 0.14 11.32
C SER A 111 22.23 1.10 10.89
N THR A 112 21.01 0.89 11.41
CA THR A 112 19.88 1.78 11.09
C THR A 112 20.12 3.22 11.57
N GLU A 113 20.88 3.37 12.65
CA GLU A 113 21.27 4.64 13.26
C GLU A 113 22.28 5.37 12.37
N ARG A 114 23.28 4.65 11.82
CA ARG A 114 24.28 5.24 10.93
C ARG A 114 23.71 5.61 9.56
N LEU A 115 22.84 4.77 9.01
CA LEU A 115 22.11 5.12 7.80
C LEU A 115 21.26 6.38 8.02
N ALA A 116 20.60 6.51 9.17
CA ALA A 116 19.83 7.70 9.50
C ALA A 116 20.71 8.95 9.58
N ILE A 117 21.85 8.87 10.29
CA ILE A 117 22.82 9.98 10.37
C ILE A 117 23.29 10.39 8.97
N LYS A 118 23.71 9.42 8.14
CA LYS A 118 24.23 9.72 6.81
C LYS A 118 23.16 10.32 5.88
N ILE A 119 21.92 9.83 5.97
CA ILE A 119 20.80 10.39 5.22
C ILE A 119 20.48 11.81 5.69
N ASN A 120 20.56 12.08 6.99
CA ASN A 120 20.33 13.41 7.55
C ASN A 120 21.42 14.39 7.10
N GLU A 121 22.68 13.96 7.04
CA GLU A 121 23.79 14.75 6.48
C GLU A 121 23.53 15.13 5.01
N ILE A 122 23.09 14.18 4.19
CA ILE A 122 22.88 14.41 2.74
C ILE A 122 21.62 15.23 2.47
N THR A 123 20.53 14.96 3.20
CA THR A 123 19.21 15.54 2.91
C THR A 123 18.85 16.75 3.77
N GLY A 124 19.65 17.06 4.80
CA GLY A 124 19.33 18.07 5.82
C GLY A 124 18.08 17.75 6.65
N CYS A 125 17.52 16.55 6.52
CA CYS A 125 16.29 16.15 7.20
C CYS A 125 16.58 15.57 8.60
N GLN A 126 15.59 15.60 9.48
CA GLN A 126 15.65 14.94 10.80
C GLN A 126 14.95 13.58 10.75
N LEU A 127 15.65 12.58 10.22
CA LEU A 127 15.16 11.21 10.11
C LEU A 127 15.65 10.36 11.28
N HIS A 128 14.71 9.69 11.95
CA HIS A 128 15.01 8.77 13.05
C HIS A 128 15.29 7.36 12.54
N ALA A 129 16.15 6.60 13.24
CA ALA A 129 16.53 5.22 12.88
C ALA A 129 15.32 4.29 12.66
N GLY A 130 14.22 4.47 13.40
CA GLY A 130 12.98 3.73 13.22
C GLY A 130 12.30 3.93 11.86
N THR A 131 12.49 5.09 11.21
CA THR A 131 12.01 5.34 9.85
C THR A 131 12.85 4.58 8.83
N VAL A 132 14.18 4.56 9.00
CA VAL A 132 15.06 3.70 8.18
C VAL A 132 14.66 2.25 8.34
N ARG A 133 14.51 1.76 9.57
CA ARG A 133 14.15 0.36 9.87
C ARG A 133 12.85 -0.07 9.19
N ARG A 134 11.83 0.79 9.17
CA ARG A 134 10.56 0.53 8.47
C ARG A 134 10.70 0.59 6.94
N GLY A 135 11.54 1.49 6.43
CA GLY A 135 11.77 1.65 4.98
C GLY A 135 12.69 0.59 4.38
N LEU A 136 13.61 0.05 5.18
CA LEU A 136 14.68 -0.85 4.74
C LEU A 136 14.16 -2.11 4.01
N PRO A 137 13.13 -2.84 4.48
CA PRO A 137 12.60 -4.00 3.76
C PRO A 137 12.12 -3.70 2.33
N SER A 138 11.65 -2.47 2.07
CA SER A 138 11.22 -2.03 0.73
C SER A 138 12.39 -1.78 -0.24
N VAL A 139 13.60 -1.57 0.29
CA VAL A 139 14.84 -1.31 -0.46
C VAL A 139 15.45 -2.62 -0.94
N TYR A 140 15.46 -3.65 -0.10
CA TYR A 140 16.11 -4.94 -0.39
C TYR A 140 15.23 -5.95 -1.14
N THR A 141 13.94 -5.68 -1.35
CA THR A 141 12.99 -6.65 -1.97
C THR A 141 13.15 -8.07 -1.40
N THR A 142 13.33 -8.17 -0.08
CA THR A 142 13.40 -9.44 0.65
C THR A 142 12.04 -9.87 1.18
N ASN A 143 10.92 -9.34 0.67
CA ASN A 143 9.60 -9.87 1.05
C ASN A 143 9.37 -11.25 0.41
N ALA A 144 9.81 -11.48 -0.83
CA ALA A 144 9.71 -12.80 -1.45
C ALA A 144 10.66 -13.80 -0.78
N ILE A 145 11.96 -13.47 -0.73
CA ILE A 145 13.00 -14.30 -0.10
C ILE A 145 12.74 -14.47 1.41
N GLY A 146 12.34 -13.41 2.09
CA GLY A 146 12.01 -13.44 3.52
C GLY A 146 10.73 -14.21 3.83
N SER A 147 9.71 -14.14 2.98
CA SER A 147 8.52 -14.99 3.15
C SER A 147 8.85 -16.46 2.90
N LEU A 148 9.64 -16.77 1.88
CA LEU A 148 10.13 -18.13 1.62
C LEU A 148 10.98 -18.66 2.79
N ASN A 149 11.93 -17.84 3.27
CA ASN A 149 12.74 -18.17 4.45
C ASN A 149 11.89 -18.36 5.72
N SER A 150 10.78 -17.63 5.85
CA SER A 150 9.83 -17.83 6.94
C SER A 150 9.13 -19.19 6.84
N VAL A 151 8.66 -19.56 5.64
CA VAL A 151 8.04 -20.87 5.37
C VAL A 151 9.02 -22.01 5.63
N ILE A 152 10.25 -21.91 5.14
CA ILE A 152 11.30 -22.93 5.33
C ILE A 152 11.62 -23.07 6.82
N ARG A 153 11.81 -21.96 7.55
CA ARG A 153 12.05 -22.01 9.01
C ARG A 153 10.90 -22.63 9.78
N HIS A 154 9.65 -22.37 9.38
CA HIS A 154 8.48 -22.97 10.01
C HIS A 154 8.44 -24.49 9.80
N ALA A 155 8.70 -24.95 8.57
CA ALA A 155 8.76 -26.38 8.23
C ALA A 155 9.89 -27.09 9.01
N ILE A 156 11.07 -26.48 9.08
CA ILE A 156 12.21 -27.02 9.85
C ILE A 156 11.91 -27.02 11.35
N LYS A 157 11.32 -25.95 11.91
CA LYS A 157 10.99 -25.89 13.34
C LYS A 157 9.97 -26.96 13.77
N LYS A 158 9.08 -27.37 12.87
CA LYS A 158 8.11 -28.45 13.09
C LYS A 158 8.79 -29.84 13.19
N HIS A 159 9.94 -30.00 12.54
CA HIS A 159 10.72 -31.24 12.54
C HIS A 159 12.11 -30.98 13.15
N LYS A 160 12.24 -31.15 14.47
CA LYS A 160 13.48 -30.80 15.20
C LYS A 160 14.64 -31.77 15.00
N VAL A 161 14.37 -33.01 14.59
CA VAL A 161 15.38 -34.07 14.40
C VAL A 161 15.16 -34.69 13.03
N PHE A 162 16.24 -34.83 12.27
CA PHE A 162 16.23 -35.40 10.93
C PHE A 162 17.14 -36.64 10.90
N PRO A 163 16.65 -37.79 10.43
CA PRO A 163 17.45 -39.01 10.35
C PRO A 163 18.60 -38.95 9.32
N THR A 164 18.41 -38.22 8.23
CA THR A 164 19.37 -38.09 7.11
C THR A 164 19.26 -36.74 6.41
N ASP A 165 20.32 -36.30 5.72
CA ASP A 165 20.31 -35.03 4.97
C ASP A 165 19.25 -34.97 3.87
N ASP A 166 18.95 -36.11 3.24
CA ASP A 166 17.92 -36.18 2.20
C ASP A 166 16.51 -35.98 2.78
N SER A 167 16.30 -36.35 4.05
CA SER A 167 15.04 -36.05 4.74
C SER A 167 14.85 -34.54 4.94
N VAL A 168 15.93 -33.79 5.21
CA VAL A 168 15.91 -32.32 5.30
C VAL A 168 15.58 -31.71 3.94
N LYS A 169 16.28 -32.15 2.89
CA LYS A 169 16.03 -31.66 1.51
C LYS A 169 14.58 -31.90 1.09
N LYS A 170 14.03 -33.07 1.41
CA LYS A 170 12.63 -33.41 1.11
C LYS A 170 11.64 -32.52 1.84
N VAL A 171 11.87 -32.22 3.12
CA VAL A 171 11.02 -31.30 3.90
C VAL A 171 11.07 -29.88 3.35
N VAL A 172 12.26 -29.39 2.98
CA VAL A 172 12.42 -28.08 2.34
C VAL A 172 11.70 -28.04 0.98
N TRP A 173 11.89 -29.07 0.14
CA TRP A 173 11.23 -29.17 -1.16
C TRP A 173 9.70 -29.16 -1.04
N LEU A 174 9.13 -29.94 -0.12
CA LEU A 174 7.68 -29.96 0.14
C LEU A 174 7.16 -28.60 0.64
N ALA A 175 7.92 -27.92 1.50
CA ALA A 175 7.54 -26.60 2.00
C ALA A 175 7.50 -25.54 0.89
N ILE A 176 8.46 -25.61 -0.05
CA ILE A 176 8.51 -24.73 -1.22
C ILE A 176 7.34 -25.01 -2.17
N GLN A 177 7.07 -26.30 -2.45
CA GLN A 177 5.93 -26.71 -3.30
C GLN A 177 4.59 -26.24 -2.72
N ALA A 178 4.36 -26.43 -1.43
CA ALA A 178 3.15 -25.98 -0.76
C ALA A 178 3.02 -24.45 -0.71
N ALA A 179 4.13 -23.72 -0.61
CA ALA A 179 4.13 -22.26 -0.71
C ALA A 179 3.83 -21.77 -2.13
N SER A 180 4.41 -22.43 -3.14
CA SER A 180 4.21 -22.12 -4.55
C SER A 180 2.74 -22.26 -4.96
N GLN A 181 2.03 -23.28 -4.50
CA GLN A 181 0.59 -23.43 -4.74
C GLN A 181 -0.26 -22.26 -4.18
N LYS A 182 0.24 -21.54 -3.16
CA LYS A 182 -0.42 -20.37 -2.58
C LYS A 182 -0.03 -19.06 -3.28
N TRP A 183 0.97 -19.09 -4.15
CA TRP A 183 1.39 -17.95 -4.97
C TRP A 183 0.59 -17.89 -6.27
N THR A 184 -0.73 -17.92 -6.15
CA THR A 184 -1.68 -17.78 -7.27
C THR A 184 -1.96 -16.32 -7.64
N MET A 185 -1.49 -15.36 -6.85
CA MET A 185 -1.62 -13.94 -7.17
C MET A 185 -0.49 -13.48 -8.11
N PRO A 186 -0.81 -12.87 -9.27
CA PRO A 186 0.20 -12.24 -10.12
C PRO A 186 0.97 -11.18 -9.33
N LEU A 187 2.30 -11.25 -9.38
CA LEU A 187 3.14 -10.18 -8.84
C LEU A 187 2.74 -8.86 -9.53
N ARG A 188 2.56 -7.80 -8.74
CA ARG A 188 2.18 -6.48 -9.27
C ARG A 188 3.27 -6.05 -10.27
N ASP A 189 2.84 -5.64 -11.47
CA ASP A 189 3.70 -5.26 -12.60
C ASP A 189 4.53 -6.40 -13.23
N TRP A 190 4.25 -7.68 -12.91
CA TRP A 190 4.93 -8.85 -13.49
C TRP A 190 4.86 -8.89 -15.00
N ARG A 191 3.73 -8.48 -15.59
CA ARG A 191 3.57 -8.44 -17.04
C ARG A 191 4.56 -7.49 -17.70
N MET A 192 4.84 -6.35 -17.06
CA MET A 192 5.81 -5.36 -17.54
C MET A 192 7.26 -5.83 -17.31
N ALA A 193 7.53 -6.52 -16.19
CA ALA A 193 8.81 -7.16 -15.94
C ALA A 193 9.10 -8.29 -16.93
N MET A 194 8.10 -9.12 -17.25
CA MET A 194 8.18 -10.20 -18.21
C MET A 194 8.48 -9.69 -19.63
N SER A 195 7.80 -8.61 -20.06
CA SER A 195 8.15 -7.95 -21.32
C SER A 195 9.62 -7.53 -21.38
N ARG A 196 10.19 -7.09 -20.26
CA ARG A 196 11.62 -6.74 -20.17
C ARG A 196 12.53 -7.96 -20.18
N PHE A 197 12.16 -9.03 -19.47
CA PHE A 197 12.92 -10.27 -19.48
C PHE A 197 12.92 -10.95 -20.86
N ILE A 198 11.82 -10.88 -21.61
CA ILE A 198 11.76 -11.39 -22.98
C ILE A 198 12.71 -10.59 -23.90
N ILE A 199 12.80 -9.27 -23.72
CA ILE A 199 13.72 -8.43 -24.49
C ILE A 199 15.19 -8.72 -24.12
N GLU A 200 15.48 -8.91 -22.82
CA GLU A 200 16.85 -9.05 -22.31
C GLU A 200 17.40 -10.49 -22.40
N PHE A 201 16.53 -11.50 -22.32
CA PHE A 201 16.90 -12.92 -22.30
C PHE A 201 16.28 -13.77 -23.42
N GLY A 202 15.55 -13.16 -24.37
CA GLY A 202 14.97 -13.84 -25.54
C GLY A 202 13.98 -14.95 -25.16
N ASN A 203 14.11 -16.12 -25.81
CA ASN A 203 13.19 -17.26 -25.68
C ASN A 203 13.49 -18.19 -24.48
N ARG A 204 14.38 -17.82 -23.56
CA ARG A 204 14.63 -18.61 -22.34
C ARG A 204 13.41 -18.80 -21.40
N PRO A 205 12.43 -17.87 -21.31
CA PRO A 205 11.30 -18.03 -20.39
C PRO A 205 10.28 -19.12 -20.78
N ASP A 206 10.29 -19.63 -22.02
CA ASP A 206 9.21 -20.47 -22.55
C ASP A 206 9.21 -21.92 -22.03
N GLY A 207 10.20 -22.30 -21.22
CA GLY A 207 10.40 -23.69 -20.80
C GLY A 207 9.51 -24.18 -19.66
N HIS A 208 9.10 -23.33 -18.72
CA HIS A 208 8.35 -23.79 -17.54
C HIS A 208 7.54 -22.65 -16.89
N PHE A 209 6.25 -22.59 -17.20
CA PHE A 209 5.21 -21.96 -16.39
C PHE A 209 3.93 -22.78 -16.46
#